data_AF-A0A7K3ZJ44-F1
#
_entry.id   AF-A0A7K3ZJ44-F1
#
_cell.length_a   1.000
_cell.length_b   1.000
_cell.length_c   1.000
_cell.angle_alpha   90.00
_cell.angle_beta   90.00
_cell.angle_gamma   90.00
#
_symmetry.space_group_name_H-M   'P 1'
#
loop_
_entity.id
_entity.type
_entity.pdbx_description
1 polymer ?
#
loop_
_entity_poly.entity_id
_entity_poly.type
_entity_poly.pdbx_seq_one_letter_code
_entity_poly.pdbx_strand_id
1 'polypeptide(L)'
;MAKKKKRTSDEPKEEYEFVATKFDEKEFILRDIYGTKVLLVVVLMSVVLSVVCALLWSADLWYVGVILMILLTAGMKPLLLRMKFRVDMLETKTMLGNYALFLLLTLGLWILFINPPFV
;
A
#
# COMPACT_ATOMS: atom_id res chain seq x y z
N MET A 1 -31.15 -44.66 -44.13
CA MET A 1 -30.09 -44.85 -43.13
C MET A 1 -29.48 -43.49 -42.79
N ALA A 2 -29.71 -42.98 -41.58
CA ALA A 2 -29.07 -41.77 -41.09
C ALA A 2 -28.37 -42.11 -39.77
N LYS A 3 -27.04 -42.21 -39.80
CA LYS A 3 -26.22 -42.46 -38.61
C LYS A 3 -26.25 -41.23 -37.72
N LYS A 4 -26.97 -41.30 -36.58
CA LYS A 4 -26.83 -40.34 -35.48
C LYS A 4 -25.38 -40.40 -34.97
N LYS A 5 -24.61 -39.36 -35.28
CA LYS A 5 -23.25 -39.16 -34.78
C LYS A 5 -23.35 -38.83 -33.28
N LYS A 6 -23.07 -39.81 -32.42
CA LYS A 6 -22.81 -39.60 -30.99
C LYS A 6 -21.65 -38.61 -30.90
N ARG A 7 -21.92 -37.37 -30.42
CA ARG A 7 -20.86 -36.48 -29.94
C ARG A 7 -20.42 -37.03 -28.59
N THR A 8 -19.47 -37.95 -28.63
CA THR A 8 -18.66 -38.31 -27.47
C THR A 8 -17.64 -37.19 -27.32
N SER A 9 -17.91 -36.24 -26.45
CA SER A 9 -16.89 -35.36 -25.88
C SER A 9 -17.17 -35.29 -24.39
N ASP A 10 -17.03 -36.43 -23.74
CA ASP A 10 -16.74 -36.49 -22.31
C ASP A 10 -15.28 -36.04 -22.17
N GLU A 11 -15.07 -34.72 -22.16
CA GLU A 11 -13.86 -34.15 -21.60
C GLU A 11 -13.88 -34.51 -20.11
N PRO A 12 -12.86 -35.24 -19.60
CA PRO A 12 -12.79 -35.50 -18.17
C PRO A 12 -12.70 -34.14 -17.49
N LYS A 13 -13.77 -33.76 -16.79
CA LYS A 13 -13.74 -32.65 -15.84
C LYS A 13 -12.65 -33.01 -14.86
N GLU A 14 -11.49 -32.36 -14.97
CA GLU A 14 -10.45 -32.44 -13.97
C GLU A 14 -11.12 -32.09 -12.64
N GLU A 15 -11.34 -33.11 -11.81
CA GLU A 15 -11.92 -32.94 -10.49
C GLU A 15 -10.98 -32.01 -9.74
N TYR A 16 -11.44 -30.80 -9.49
CA TYR A 16 -10.71 -29.84 -8.68
C TYR A 16 -10.60 -30.42 -7.27
N GLU A 17 -9.49 -31.10 -7.00
CA GLU A 17 -9.13 -31.52 -5.66
C GLU A 17 -8.64 -30.28 -4.91
N PHE A 18 -9.50 -29.74 -4.04
CA PHE A 18 -9.11 -28.69 -3.13
C PHE A 18 -8.04 -29.22 -2.17
N VAL A 19 -6.78 -28.93 -2.45
CA VAL A 19 -5.68 -29.14 -1.52
C VAL A 19 -5.62 -27.93 -0.60
N ALA A 20 -6.08 -28.09 0.65
CA ALA A 20 -5.95 -27.04 1.65
C ALA A 20 -4.46 -26.72 1.85
N THR A 21 -4.07 -25.47 1.58
CA THR A 21 -2.72 -24.99 1.89
C THR A 21 -2.53 -25.07 3.41
N LYS A 22 -1.39 -25.60 3.88
CA LYS A 22 -1.08 -25.60 5.31
C LYS A 22 -0.92 -24.16 5.78
N PHE A 23 -1.77 -23.74 6.71
CA PHE A 23 -1.66 -22.42 7.34
C PHE A 23 -0.43 -22.40 8.25
N ASP A 24 0.49 -21.47 7.99
CA ASP A 24 1.60 -21.19 8.91
C ASP A 24 1.21 -20.03 9.84
N GLU A 25 0.82 -20.39 11.06
CA GLU A 25 0.43 -19.43 12.11
C GLU A 25 1.55 -18.43 12.43
N LYS A 26 2.82 -18.87 12.43
CA LYS A 26 3.94 -18.02 12.83
C LYS A 26 4.23 -16.97 11.78
N GLU A 27 4.25 -17.38 10.52
CA GLU A 27 4.45 -16.46 9.41
C GLU A 27 3.31 -15.44 9.31
N PHE A 28 2.07 -15.89 9.53
CA PHE A 28 0.90 -15.02 9.57
C PHE A 28 1.02 -13.94 10.65
N ILE A 29 1.38 -14.31 11.89
CA ILE A 29 1.54 -13.37 13.00
C ILE A 29 2.67 -12.36 12.72
N LEU A 30 3.82 -12.85 12.24
CA LEU A 30 4.95 -11.98 11.92
C LEU A 30 4.61 -10.97 10.83
N ARG A 31 3.90 -11.43 9.78
CA ARG A 31 3.44 -10.57 8.69
C ARG A 31 2.55 -9.44 9.20
N ASP A 32 1.62 -9.75 10.09
CA ASP A 32 0.70 -8.75 10.66
C ASP A 32 1.47 -7.71 11.50
N ILE A 33 2.35 -8.17 12.41
CA ILE A 33 3.18 -7.29 13.24
C ILE A 33 4.04 -6.35 12.38
N TYR A 34 4.71 -6.87 11.35
CA TYR A 34 5.51 -6.04 10.45
C TYR A 34 4.65 -5.09 9.63
N GLY A 35 3.48 -5.53 9.21
CA GLY A 35 2.53 -4.68 8.50
C GLY A 35 2.05 -3.51 9.33
N THR A 36 1.66 -3.74 10.60
CA THR A 36 1.28 -2.67 11.52
C THR A 36 2.45 -1.70 11.77
N LYS A 37 3.67 -2.20 11.94
CA LYS A 37 4.85 -1.33 12.12
C LYS A 37 5.08 -0.43 10.92
N VAL A 38 5.00 -0.96 9.70
CA VAL A 38 5.14 -0.16 8.48
C VAL A 38 4.01 0.86 8.37
N LEU A 39 2.77 0.46 8.65
CA LEU A 39 1.62 1.38 8.66
C LEU A 39 1.85 2.56 9.61
N LEU A 40 2.29 2.31 10.85
CA LEU A 40 2.54 3.36 11.84
C LEU A 40 3.64 4.34 11.37
N VAL A 41 4.69 3.82 10.76
CA VAL A 41 5.78 4.65 10.22
C VAL A 41 5.29 5.49 9.05
N VAL A 42 4.48 4.91 8.16
CA VAL A 42 3.88 5.63 7.03
C VAL A 42 3.00 6.77 7.52
N VAL A 43 2.15 6.52 8.54
CA VAL A 43 1.32 7.56 9.17
C VAL A 43 2.20 8.68 9.75
N LEU A 44 3.25 8.33 10.48
CA LEU A 44 4.17 9.32 11.05
C LEU A 44 4.88 10.13 9.97
N MET A 45 5.34 9.48 8.90
CA MET A 45 5.94 10.15 7.75
C MET A 45 4.96 11.12 7.10
N SER A 46 3.68 10.77 6.97
CA SER A 46 2.66 11.68 6.43
C SER A 46 2.51 12.92 7.29
N VAL A 47 2.41 12.77 8.61
CA VAL A 47 2.30 13.91 9.53
C VAL A 47 3.51 14.83 9.41
N VAL A 48 4.73 14.28 9.43
CA VAL A 48 5.97 15.06 9.30
C VAL A 48 6.01 15.81 7.97
N LEU A 49 5.70 15.13 6.87
CA LEU A 49 5.71 15.74 5.55
C LEU A 49 4.65 16.84 5.43
N SER A 50 3.44 16.64 5.95
CA SER A 50 2.39 17.66 5.92
C SER A 50 2.78 18.92 6.66
N VAL A 51 3.47 18.82 7.80
CA VAL A 51 4.01 19.98 8.51
C VAL A 51 5.05 20.70 7.64
N VAL A 52 5.97 19.97 7.01
CA VAL A 52 6.96 20.57 6.09
C VAL A 52 6.27 21.28 4.93
N CYS A 53 5.25 20.66 4.33
CA CYS A 53 4.50 21.26 3.23
C CYS A 53 3.70 22.51 3.66
N ALA A 54 3.16 22.54 4.88
CA ALA A 54 2.51 23.72 5.43
C ALA A 54 3.49 24.89 5.64
N LEU A 55 4.72 24.60 6.12
CA LEU A 55 5.77 25.62 6.23
C LEU A 55 6.21 26.16 4.86
N LEU A 56 6.31 25.29 3.86
CA LEU A 56 6.60 25.70 2.48
C LEU A 56 5.48 26.56 1.87
N TRP A 57 4.22 26.28 2.24
CA TRP A 57 3.07 27.09 1.82
C TRP A 57 3.19 28.53 2.33
N SER A 58 3.57 28.75 3.59
CA SER A 58 3.79 30.09 4.16
C SER A 58 4.87 30.90 3.45
N ALA A 59 5.76 30.24 2.70
CA ALA A 59 6.83 30.85 1.89
C ALA A 59 6.49 30.94 0.39
N ASP A 60 5.23 30.67 0.00
CA ASP A 60 4.77 30.60 -1.40
C ASP A 60 5.52 29.55 -2.27
N LEU A 61 6.04 28.50 -1.62
CA LEU A 61 6.76 27.38 -2.25
C LEU A 61 5.89 26.13 -2.36
N TRP A 62 4.58 26.30 -2.55
CA TRP A 62 3.61 25.19 -2.54
C TRP A 62 3.95 24.08 -3.56
N TYR A 63 4.48 24.46 -4.73
CA TYR A 63 4.89 23.53 -5.79
C TYR A 63 6.04 22.60 -5.34
N VAL A 64 6.94 23.08 -4.47
CA VAL A 64 8.00 22.26 -3.86
C VAL A 64 7.40 21.20 -2.95
N GLY A 65 6.35 21.55 -2.19
CA GLY A 65 5.60 20.62 -1.34
C GLY A 65 4.95 19.48 -2.16
N VAL A 66 4.35 19.81 -3.31
CA VAL A 66 3.79 18.81 -4.23
C VAL A 66 4.88 17.87 -4.77
N ILE A 67 6.01 18.43 -5.22
CA ILE A 67 7.14 17.63 -5.72
C ILE A 67 7.66 16.69 -4.64
N LEU A 68 7.85 17.19 -3.42
CA LEU A 68 8.30 16.38 -2.28
C LEU A 68 7.32 15.24 -1.99
N MET A 69 6.02 15.50 -1.99
CA MET A 69 5.00 14.47 -1.77
C MET A 69 5.07 13.36 -2.83
N ILE A 70 5.20 13.73 -4.10
CA ILE A 70 5.32 12.75 -5.20
C ILE A 70 6.62 11.94 -5.06
N LEU A 71 7.76 12.60 -4.78
CA LEU A 71 9.05 11.94 -4.62
C LEU A 71 9.06 10.97 -3.43
N LEU A 72 8.53 11.38 -2.27
CA LEU A 72 8.42 10.54 -1.09
C LEU A 72 7.46 9.36 -1.30
N THR A 73 6.35 9.59 -2.02
CA THR A 73 5.42 8.51 -2.37
C THR A 73 6.10 7.49 -3.29
N ALA A 74 6.75 7.93 -4.37
CA ALA A 74 7.45 7.05 -5.30
C ALA A 74 8.65 6.34 -4.65
N GLY A 75 9.35 7.03 -3.75
CA GLY A 75 10.53 6.53 -3.03
C GLY A 75 10.24 5.80 -1.72
N MET A 76 8.97 5.60 -1.34
CA MET A 76 8.62 5.10 -0.01
C MET A 76 9.16 3.70 0.28
N LYS A 77 9.01 2.74 -0.66
CA LYS A 77 9.52 1.37 -0.47
C LYS A 77 11.05 1.33 -0.25
N PRO A 78 11.90 1.91 -1.13
CA PRO A 78 13.33 1.90 -0.89
C PRO A 78 13.74 2.68 0.37
N LEU A 79 13.00 3.74 0.73
CA LEU A 79 13.22 4.47 1.98
C LEU A 79 12.96 3.59 3.21
N LEU A 80 11.82 2.91 3.26
CA LEU A 80 11.46 2.00 4.34
C LEU A 80 12.43 0.82 4.46
N LEU A 81 12.90 0.26 3.34
CA LEU A 81 13.94 -0.77 3.32
C LEU A 81 15.26 -0.25 3.92
N ARG A 82 15.67 0.97 3.57
CA ARG A 82 16.88 1.60 4.12
C ARG A 82 16.77 1.86 5.63
N MET A 83 15.56 2.11 6.12
CA MET A 83 15.25 2.20 7.56
C MET A 83 15.14 0.84 8.27
N LYS A 84 15.48 -0.27 7.57
CA LYS A 84 15.44 -1.65 8.08
C LYS A 84 14.03 -2.18 8.41
N PHE A 85 12.98 -1.59 7.84
CA PHE A 85 11.65 -2.17 7.93
C PHE A 85 11.53 -3.38 6.99
N ARG A 86 10.80 -4.41 7.43
CA ARG A 86 10.58 -5.66 6.69
C ARG A 86 9.47 -5.49 5.65
N VAL A 87 9.69 -4.59 4.70
CA VAL A 87 8.71 -4.28 3.64
C VAL A 87 8.55 -5.45 2.66
N ASP A 88 9.57 -6.31 2.57
CA ASP A 88 9.56 -7.48 1.69
C ASP A 88 8.61 -8.59 2.16
N MET A 89 8.17 -8.56 3.42
CA MET A 89 7.18 -9.49 3.97
C MET A 89 5.74 -9.04 3.68
N LEU A 90 5.55 -7.83 3.15
CA LEU A 90 4.23 -7.28 2.84
C LEU A 90 3.75 -7.73 1.48
N GLU A 91 2.46 -8.04 1.38
CA GLU A 91 1.81 -8.23 0.11
C GLU A 91 1.80 -6.93 -0.70
N THR A 92 1.90 -7.05 -2.03
CA THR A 92 1.84 -5.91 -2.95
C THR A 92 0.58 -5.07 -2.74
N LYS A 93 -0.56 -5.71 -2.45
CA LYS A 93 -1.84 -5.03 -2.17
C LYS A 93 -1.77 -4.18 -0.90
N THR A 94 -1.16 -4.71 0.17
CA THR A 94 -0.97 -3.97 1.41
C THR A 94 -0.03 -2.78 1.20
N MET A 95 1.03 -2.95 0.42
CA MET A 95 1.91 -1.83 0.05
C MET A 95 1.20 -0.77 -0.78
N LEU A 96 0.36 -1.16 -1.74
CA LEU A 96 -0.49 -0.23 -2.48
C LEU A 96 -1.40 0.58 -1.55
N GLY A 97 -1.98 -0.10 -0.55
CA GLY A 97 -2.74 0.54 0.51
C GLY A 97 -1.92 1.58 1.28
N ASN A 98 -0.67 1.25 1.64
CA ASN A 98 0.23 2.19 2.32
C ASN A 98 0.58 3.40 1.44
N TYR A 99 0.80 3.24 0.13
CA TYR A 99 1.03 4.37 -0.76
C TYR A 99 -0.18 5.29 -0.86
N ALA A 100 -1.37 4.71 -1.02
CA ALA A 100 -2.62 5.47 -1.09
C ALA A 100 -2.89 6.20 0.23
N LEU A 101 -2.72 5.51 1.36
CA LEU A 101 -2.86 6.07 2.69
C LEU A 101 -1.88 7.22 2.90
N PHE A 102 -0.60 7.03 2.55
CA PHE A 102 0.41 8.07 2.67
C PHE A 102 0.00 9.33 1.90
N LEU A 103 -0.38 9.18 0.62
CA LEU A 103 -0.72 10.31 -0.25
C LEU A 103 -1.95 11.05 0.28
N LEU A 104 -3.05 10.33 0.53
CA LEU A 104 -4.31 10.93 0.96
C LEU A 104 -4.21 11.54 2.36
N LEU A 105 -3.54 10.87 3.29
CA LEU A 105 -3.35 11.38 4.64
C LEU A 105 -2.46 12.62 4.63
N THR A 106 -1.35 12.60 3.89
CA THR A 106 -0.47 13.76 3.77
C THR A 106 -1.21 14.95 3.18
N LEU A 107 -2.00 14.73 2.12
CA LEU A 107 -2.78 15.78 1.48
C LEU A 107 -3.87 16.33 2.41
N GLY A 108 -4.61 15.46 3.10
CA GLY A 108 -5.62 15.87 4.08
C GLY A 108 -5.04 16.66 5.25
N LEU A 109 -3.92 16.21 5.82
CA LEU A 109 -3.22 16.91 6.89
C LEU A 109 -2.59 18.22 6.41
N TRP A 110 -2.07 18.26 5.19
CA TRP A 110 -1.52 19.50 4.63
C TRP A 110 -2.63 20.54 4.48
N ILE A 111 -3.79 20.17 3.92
CA ILE A 111 -4.96 21.05 3.85
C ILE A 111 -5.39 21.51 5.25
N LEU A 112 -5.39 20.61 6.22
CA LEU A 112 -5.75 20.95 7.60
C LEU A 112 -4.77 21.98 8.20
N PHE A 113 -3.47 21.81 7.99
CA PHE A 113 -2.46 22.71 8.55
C PHE A 113 -2.35 24.07 7.86
N ILE A 114 -2.76 24.23 6.60
CA ILE A 114 -2.79 25.55 5.95
C ILE A 114 -4.02 26.38 6.32
N ASN A 115 -4.98 25.79 7.05
CA ASN A 115 -6.20 26.46 7.48
C ASN A 115 -6.13 26.82 8.98
N PRO A 116 -6.92 27.83 9.42
CA PRO A 116 -7.06 28.13 10.84
C PRO A 116 -7.49 26.89 11.65
N PRO A 117 -7.00 26.69 12.88
CA PRO A 117 -6.19 27.59 13.70
C PRO A 117 -4.66 27.45 13.57
N PHE A 118 -4.16 26.70 12.58
CA PHE A 118 -2.74 26.34 12.51
C PHE A 118 -1.88 27.39 11.81
N VAL A 119 -2.33 27.87 10.65
CA VAL A 119 -1.74 28.96 9.85
C VAL A 119 -2.77 30.06 9.67
#